data_AF-L9W7X4-F1
#
_entry.id   AF-L9W7X4-F1
#
_cell.length_a   1.000
_cell.length_b   1.000
_cell.length_c   1.000
_cell.angle_alpha   90.00
_cell.angle_beta   90.00
_cell.angle_gamma   90.00
#
_symmetry.space_group_name_H-M   'P 1'
#
loop_
_entity.id
_entity.type
_entity.pdbx_description
1 polymer ?
#
loop_
_entity_poly.entity_id
_entity_poly.type
_entity_poly.pdbx_seq_one_letter_code
_entity_poly.pdbx_strand_id
1 'polypeptide(L)' 'MTDELTLEWTPRRGPPRRLVFEPQPNSEYPWARIELERRNTQWREVGIEYLTELTIPTNNDTETDQLPLQPTGGDNDE' A
#
# COMPACT_ATOMS: atom_id res chain seq x y z
N MET A 1 -5.76 16.25 -16.29
CA MET A 1 -4.63 15.76 -15.49
C MET A 1 -5.23 14.86 -14.43
N THR A 2 -4.72 13.64 -14.29
CA THR A 2 -5.05 12.83 -13.12
C THR A 2 -4.30 13.41 -11.93
N ASP A 3 -4.90 13.39 -10.74
CA ASP A 3 -4.23 13.88 -9.54
C ASP A 3 -3.19 12.88 -9.04
N GLU A 4 -2.18 13.40 -8.34
CA GLU A 4 -1.21 12.61 -7.58
C GLU A 4 -1.95 11.75 -6.53
N LEU A 5 -1.52 10.50 -6.37
CA LEU A 5 -1.91 9.65 -5.23
C LEU A 5 -0.71 9.48 -4.29
N THR A 6 -0.92 9.76 -3.00
CA THR A 6 0.09 9.54 -1.96
C THR A 6 -0.41 8.56 -0.89
N LEU A 7 0.39 7.54 -0.59
CA LEU A 7 0.21 6.60 0.52
C LEU A 7 1.33 6.79 1.54
N GLU A 8 0.99 7.01 2.81
CA GLU A 8 1.95 7.14 3.90
C GLU A 8 1.71 6.09 4.98
N TRP A 9 2.79 5.53 5.52
CA TRP A 9 2.72 4.62 6.64
C TRP A 9 4.00 4.65 7.46
N THR A 10 3.91 4.14 8.69
CA THR A 10 5.09 3.88 9.52
C THR A 10 5.19 2.37 9.77
N PRO A 11 6.23 1.68 9.28
CA PRO A 11 6.41 0.26 9.53
C PRO A 11 6.68 0.00 11.01
N ARG A 12 6.36 -1.22 11.49
CA ARG A 12 6.65 -1.63 12.88
C ARG A 12 8.13 -1.48 13.26
N ARG A 13 9.02 -1.68 12.28
CA ARG A 13 10.46 -1.47 12.41
C ARG A 13 10.93 -0.65 11.22
N GLY A 14 11.66 0.43 11.50
CA GLY A 14 12.21 1.32 10.49
C GLY A 14 11.52 2.70 10.47
N PRO A 15 12.01 3.60 9.61
CA PRO A 15 11.48 4.95 9.48
C PRO A 15 10.13 4.99 8.74
N PRO A 16 9.36 6.09 8.88
CA PRO A 16 8.18 6.35 8.06
C PRO A 16 8.49 6.25 6.56
N ARG A 17 7.51 5.75 5.81
CA ARG A 17 7.59 5.52 4.37
C ARG A 17 6.44 6.23 3.65
N ARG A 18 6.67 6.56 2.39
CA ARG A 18 5.69 7.16 1.49
C ARG A 18 5.81 6.52 0.11
N LEU A 19 4.69 6.22 -0.53
CA LEU A 19 4.61 5.98 -1.97
C LEU A 19 3.88 7.16 -2.61
N VAL A 20 4.46 7.74 -3.64
CA VAL A 20 3.82 8.75 -4.47
C VAL A 20 3.64 8.16 -5.86
N PHE A 21 2.43 8.24 -6.40
CA PHE A 21 2.13 7.90 -7.78
C PHE A 21 1.92 9.19 -8.56
N GLU A 22 2.95 9.59 -9.31
CA GLU A 22 2.97 10.82 -10.07
C GLU A 22 2.57 10.57 -11.53
N PRO A 23 1.55 11.26 -12.07
CA PRO A 23 1.23 11.21 -13.49
C PRO A 23 2.38 11.76 -14.35
N GLN A 24 2.70 11.07 -15.43
CA GLN A 24 3.79 11.41 -16.36
C GLN A 24 3.19 11.74 -17.74
N PRO A 25 2.77 12.99 -18.00
CA PRO A 25 2.12 13.35 -19.26
C PRO A 25 3.09 13.19 -20.45
N ASN A 26 2.59 12.64 -21.56
CA ASN A 26 3.34 12.44 -22.81
C ASN A 26 4.51 11.44 -22.70
N SER A 27 4.45 10.49 -21.77
CA SER A 27 5.41 9.41 -21.58
C SER A 27 4.81 8.05 -22.04
N GLU A 28 5.67 7.11 -22.45
CA GLU A 28 5.30 5.69 -22.65
C GLU A 28 4.79 5.06 -21.34
N TYR A 29 5.30 5.53 -20.22
CA TYR A 29 4.86 5.18 -18.88
C TYR A 29 4.10 6.36 -18.28
N PRO A 30 2.75 6.36 -18.31
CA PRO A 30 1.94 7.48 -17.84
C PRO A 30 1.99 7.68 -16.31
N TRP A 31 2.70 6.83 -15.56
CA TRP A 31 2.83 6.91 -14.12
C TRP A 31 4.25 6.60 -13.64
N ALA A 32 4.66 7.23 -12.54
CA ALA A 32 5.84 6.83 -11.77
C ALA A 32 5.44 6.52 -10.32
N ARG A 33 5.83 5.34 -9.81
CA ARG A 33 5.77 5.01 -8.37
C ARG A 33 7.10 5.40 -7.74
N ILE A 34 7.08 6.40 -6.87
CA ILE A 34 8.25 6.90 -6.16
C ILE A 34 8.15 6.46 -4.70
N GLU A 35 9.16 5.74 -4.23
CA GLU A 35 9.28 5.33 -2.84
C GLU A 35 10.14 6.32 -2.07
N LEU A 36 9.61 6.82 -0.96
CA LEU A 36 10.34 7.69 -0.06
C LEU A 36 10.49 7.09 1.34
N GLU A 37 11.58 7.48 1.97
CA GLU A 37 11.90 7.17 3.36
C GLU A 37 12.15 8.47 4.12
N ARG A 38 11.59 8.59 5.32
CA ARG A 38 11.83 9.76 6.15
C ARG A 38 13.14 9.61 6.92
N ARG A 39 14.15 10.42 6.57
CA ARG A 39 15.46 10.51 7.23
C ARG A 39 15.71 11.92 7.72
N ASN A 40 16.10 12.08 8.98
CA ASN A 40 16.43 13.39 9.57
C ASN A 40 15.36 14.46 9.24
N THR A 41 14.10 14.13 9.52
CA THR A 41 12.89 14.93 9.26
C THR A 41 12.53 15.19 7.78
N GLN A 42 13.37 14.81 6.82
CA GLN A 42 13.16 14.99 5.39
C GLN A 42 12.75 13.69 4.70
N TRP A 43 11.94 13.77 3.66
CA TRP A 43 11.67 12.65 2.76
C TRP A 43 12.81 12.53 1.75
N ARG A 44 13.29 11.29 1.55
CA ARG A 44 14.32 10.96 0.58
C ARG A 44 13.80 9.87 -0.32
N GLU A 45 13.91 10.06 -1.63
CA GLU A 45 13.65 9.00 -2.59
C GLU A 45 14.63 7.85 -2.35
N VAL A 46 14.09 6.63 -2.34
CA VAL A 46 14.87 5.39 -2.19
C VAL A 46 14.55 4.37 -3.29
N GLY A 47 13.61 4.68 -4.18
CA GLY A 47 13.27 3.86 -5.34
C GLY A 47 12.28 4.56 -6.26
N ILE A 48 12.35 4.23 -7.55
CA ILE A 48 11.41 4.69 -8.57
C ILE A 48 11.11 3.53 -9.53
N GLU A 49 9.85 3.41 -9.92
CA GLU A 49 9.39 2.46 -10.94
C GLU A 49 8.42 3.17 -11.91
N TYR A 50 8.61 2.99 -13.21
CA TYR A 50 7.74 3.55 -14.24
C TYR A 50 6.66 2.53 -14.63
N LEU A 51 5.40 2.95 -14.61
CA LEU A 51 4.24 2.06 -14.75
C LEU A 51 3.43 2.43 -15.99
N THR A 52 2.92 1.41 -16.68
CA THR A 52 2.01 1.56 -17.82
C THR A 52 0.58 1.87 -17.40
N GLU A 53 0.18 1.45 -16.19
CA GLU A 53 -1.17 1.58 -15.65
C GLU A 53 -1.14 1.71 -14.12
N LEU A 54 -2.13 2.39 -13.54
CA LEU A 54 -2.40 2.44 -12.10
C LEU A 54 -3.89 2.17 -11.86
N THR A 55 -4.19 1.11 -11.11
CA THR A 55 -5.56 0.73 -10.72
C THR A 55 -5.66 0.70 -9.20
N ILE A 56 -6.66 1.40 -8.62
CA ILE A 56 -6.95 1.38 -7.18
C ILE A 56 -8.31 0.72 -7.00
N PRO A 57 -8.38 -0.56 -6.57
CA PRO A 57 -9.65 -1.20 -6.31
C PRO A 57 -10.30 -0.56 -5.07
N THR A 58 -11.54 -0.08 -5.20
CA THR A 58 -12.39 0.24 -4.05
C THR A 58 -13.13 -1.03 -3.66
N ASN A 59 -12.81 -1.62 -2.51
CA ASN A 59 -13.65 -2.67 -1.93
C ASN A 59 -14.98 -2.02 -1.50
N ASN A 60 -15.97 -1.96 -2.39
CA ASN A 60 -17.35 -1.65 -2.03
C ASN A 60 -18.09 -2.88 -1.48
N ASP A 61 -17.39 -4.00 -1.29
CA ASP A 61 -17.94 -5.21 -0.70
C ASP A 61 -17.87 -5.10 0.84
N THR A 62 -18.83 -4.39 1.42
CA THR A 62 -19.29 -4.71 2.78
C THR A 62 -19.94 -6.09 2.74
N GLU A 63 -19.15 -7.16 2.77
CA GLU A 63 -19.70 -8.46 3.15
C GLU A 63 -18.66 -9.37 3.82
N THR A 64 -18.96 -9.63 5.09
CA THR A 64 -18.51 -10.77 5.91
C THR A 64 -17.11 -10.72 6.52
N ASP A 65 -17.06 -10.04 7.67
CA ASP A 65 -16.49 -10.58 8.90
C ASP A 65 -16.90 -12.07 9.08
N GLN A 66 -16.11 -13.00 8.54
CA GLN A 66 -16.11 -14.39 9.03
C GLN A 66 -14.69 -14.72 9.49
N LEU A 67 -14.39 -14.29 10.71
CA LEU A 67 -13.37 -14.94 11.51
C LEU A 67 -13.73 -16.44 11.62
N PRO A 68 -12.79 -17.37 11.42
CA PRO A 68 -13.10 -18.78 11.55
C PRO A 68 -13.50 -19.10 13.00
N LEU A 69 -14.71 -19.65 13.18
CA LEU A 69 -15.11 -20.31 14.42
C LEU A 69 -14.11 -21.45 14.70
N GLN A 70 -13.18 -21.24 15.63
CA GLN A 70 -12.53 -22.35 16.33
C GLN A 70 -13.31 -22.64 17.60
N PRO A 71 -14.00 -23.78 17.70
CA PRO A 71 -14.15 -24.47 18.97
C PRO A 71 -12.87 -25.28 19.20
N THR A 72 -12.17 -24.88 20.24
CA THR A 72 -11.10 -25.61 20.91
C THR A 72 -11.42 -27.09 21.06
N GLY A 73 -10.46 -27.94 20.69
CA GLY A 73 -10.49 -29.36 21.02
C GLY A 73 -10.61 -29.57 22.52
N GLY A 74 -11.41 -30.57 22.87
CA GLY A 74 -11.47 -31.15 24.20
C GLY A 74 -11.74 -32.64 24.02
N ASP A 75 -10.67 -33.42 23.92
CA ASP A 75 -10.70 -34.82 24.28
C ASP A 75 -11.14 -34.92 25.74
N ASN A 76 -12.07 -35.83 26.03
CA ASN A 76 -11.85 -36.91 26.98
C ASN A 76 -13.05 -37.85 27.03
N ASP A 77 -12.75 -39.11 26.72
CA ASP A 77 -13.48 -40.31 27.09
C ASP A 77 -13.74 -40.36 28.61
N GLU A 78 -14.94 -40.76 29.03
CA GLU A 78 -15.26 -41.90 29.91
C GLU A 78 -16.78 -41.99 30.18
#